data_AF-A0A9E5T9Z0-F1
#
_entry.id   AF-A0A9E5T9Z0-F1
#
_cell.length_a   1.000
_cell.length_b   1.000
_cell.length_c   1.000
_cell.angle_alpha   90.00
_cell.angle_beta   90.00
_cell.angle_gamma   90.00
#
_symmetry.space_group_name_H-M   'P 1'
#
loop_
_entity.id
_entity.type
_entity.pdbx_description
1 polymer ?
#
loop_
_entity_poly.entity_id
_entity_poly.type
_entity_poly.pdbx_seq_one_letter_code
_entity_poly.pdbx_strand_id
1 'polypeptide(L)' 'MLRRGVEIFIEVGPGKVLTGLLNRITKEASGLNVEDEMSLQETLRKLEGYN' A
#
# COMPACT_ATOMS: atom_id res chain seq x y z
N MET A 1 -9.75 -10.14 -0.91
CA MET A 1 -9.82 -8.94 -0.05
C MET A 1 -10.58 -7.80 -0.73
N LEU A 2 -10.37 -7.57 -2.04
CA LEU A 2 -11.15 -6.60 -2.84
C LEU A 2 -12.67 -6.78 -2.71
N ARG A 3 -13.18 -8.01 -2.88
CA ARG A 3 -14.61 -8.35 -2.68
C ARG A 3 -15.14 -8.11 -1.25
N ARG A 4 -14.24 -7.86 -0.29
CA ARG A 4 -14.56 -7.52 1.11
C ARG A 4 -14.41 -6.02 1.38
N GLY A 5 -14.24 -5.19 0.35
CA GLY A 5 -14.09 -3.73 0.47
C GLY A 5 -12.69 -3.25 0.83
N VAL A 6 -11.66 -4.10 0.73
CA VAL A 6 -10.28 -3.65 0.96
C VAL A 6 -9.74 -3.02 -0.32
N GLU A 7 -9.41 -1.74 -0.26
CA GLU A 7 -8.95 -0.95 -1.43
C GLU A 7 -7.47 -0.55 -1.31
N ILE A 8 -6.93 -0.49 -0.09
CA ILE A 8 -5.56 -0.07 0.20
C ILE A 8 -4.82 -1.20 0.90
N PHE A 9 -3.64 -1.54 0.39
CA PHE A 9 -2.73 -2.54 0.94
C PHE A 9 -1.42 -1.84 1.34
N ILE A 10 -0.92 -2.15 2.53
CA ILE A 10 0.32 -1.60 3.06
C ILE A 10 1.29 -2.75 3.32
N GLU A 11 2.38 -2.83 2.55
CA GLU A 11 3.48 -3.76 2.74
C GLU A 11 4.41 -3.25 3.85
N VAL A 12 4.51 -3.97 4.95
CA VAL A 12 5.38 -3.62 6.08
C VAL A 12 6.63 -4.48 6.05
N GLY A 13 7.79 -3.85 5.91
CA GLY A 13 9.09 -4.51 5.79
C GLY A 13 9.89 -4.06 4.57
N PRO A 14 11.14 -4.54 4.44
CA PRO A 14 12.07 -4.05 3.44
C PRO A 14 11.66 -4.41 2.01
N GLY A 15 11.87 -3.47 1.09
CA GLY A 15 11.57 -3.62 -0.33
C GLY A 15 10.09 -3.48 -0.66
N LYS A 16 9.72 -3.82 -1.90
CA LYS A 16 8.37 -3.58 -2.48
C LYS A 16 7.84 -4.80 -3.21
N VAL A 17 8.18 -6.00 -2.72
CA VAL A 17 7.89 -7.25 -3.41
C VAL A 17 6.39 -7.51 -3.46
N LEU A 18 5.70 -7.41 -2.32
CA LEU A 18 4.25 -7.65 -2.25
C LEU A 18 3.48 -6.57 -3.00
N THR A 19 3.93 -5.31 -2.91
CA THR A 19 3.37 -4.18 -3.68
C THR A 19 3.53 -4.41 -5.19
N GLY A 20 4.69 -4.90 -5.63
CA GLY A 20 4.95 -5.26 -7.01
C GLY A 20 4.06 -6.41 -7.50
N LEU A 21 3.85 -7.43 -6.67
CA LEU A 21 2.94 -8.55 -6.97
C LEU A 21 1.48 -8.07 -7.04
N LEU A 22 1.03 -7.24 -6.09
CA LEU A 22 -0.31 -6.67 -6.09
C LEU A 22 -0.62 -5.95 -7.41
N ASN A 23 0.32 -5.11 -7.87
CA ASN A 23 0.19 -4.36 -9.12
C ASN A 23 0.11 -5.25 -10.38
N ARG A 24 0.56 -6.51 -10.31
CA ARG A 24 0.38 -7.51 -11.38
C ARG A 24 -0.95 -8.26 -11.27
N ILE A 25 -1.46 -8.42 -10.05
CA ILE A 25 -2.72 -9.10 -9.77
C ILE A 25 -3.91 -8.21 -10.11
N THR A 26 -3.86 -6.92 -9.77
CA THR A 26 -4.95 -5.97 -10.03
C THR A 26 -4.44 -4.54 -10.17
N LYS A 27 -5.22 -3.70 -10.85
CA LYS A 27 -5.06 -2.25 -10.91
C LYS A 27 -6.12 -1.48 -10.10
N GLU A 28 -7.06 -2.20 -9.50
CA GLU A 28 -8.19 -1.64 -8.75
C GLU A 28 -7.83 -1.27 -7.31
N ALA A 29 -6.69 -1.76 -6.80
CA ALA A 29 -6.24 -1.51 -5.44
C ALA A 29 -4.94 -0.70 -5.40
N SER A 30 -4.80 0.11 -4.36
CA SER A 30 -3.59 0.88 -4.08
C SER A 30 -2.63 0.06 -3.21
N GLY A 31 -1.36 0.02 -3.60
CA GLY A 31 -0.28 -0.58 -2.82
C GLY A 31 0.69 0.48 -2.29
N LEU A 32 0.93 0.46 -0.98
CA LEU A 32 1.88 1.32 -0.26
C LEU A 32 2.92 0.43 0.43
N ASN A 33 4.07 1.01 0.81
CA ASN A 33 5.13 0.30 1.51
C ASN A 33 5.68 1.16 2.66
N VAL A 34 5.99 0.50 3.77
CA VAL A 34 6.61 1.06 4.96
C VAL A 34 7.79 0.17 5.36
N GLU A 35 9.00 0.67 5.16
CA GLU A 35 10.27 0.00 5.50
C GLU A 35 11.15 0.81 6.45
N ASP A 36 10.87 2.10 6.60
CA ASP A 36 11.60 3.05 7.43
C ASP A 36 10.70 4.24 7.84
N GLU A 37 11.27 5.20 8.56
CA GLU A 37 10.54 6.40 9.01
C GLU A 37 10.08 7.27 7.83
N MET A 38 10.86 7.37 6.75
CA MET A 38 10.52 8.20 5.60
C MET A 38 9.29 7.65 4.85
N SER A 39 9.29 6.34 4.57
CA SER A 39 8.19 5.63 3.93
C SER A 39 6.94 5.55 4.80
N LEU A 40 7.09 5.51 6.13
CA LEU A 40 5.97 5.67 7.07
C LEU A 40 5.31 7.05 6.90
N GLN A 41 6.09 8.13 6.93
CA GLN A 41 5.55 9.48 6.79
C GLN A 41 4.90 9.71 5.41
N GLU A 42 5.45 9.13 4.34
CA GLU A 42 4.83 9.15 3.02
C GLU A 42 3.49 8.41 3.00
N THR A 43 3.43 7.24 3.64
CA THR A 43 2.20 6.44 3.76
C THR A 43 1.12 7.19 4.52
N LEU A 44 1.46 7.82 5.66
CA LEU A 44 0.53 8.63 6.44
C LEU A 44 -0.04 9.81 5.63
N ARG A 45 0.82 10.57 4.93
CA ARG A 45 0.38 11.67 4.05
C ARG A 45 -0.58 11.20 2.94
N LYS A 46 -0.33 10.02 2.36
CA LYS A 46 -1.24 9.45 1.37
C LYS A 46 -2.58 9.09 1.99
N LEU A 47 -2.58 8.48 3.18
CA LEU A 47 -3.79 8.08 3.90
C LEU A 47 -4.66 9.27 4.34
N GLU A 48 -4.06 10.41 4.68
CA GLU A 48 -4.80 11.64 4.99
C GLU A 48 -5.69 12.11 3.82
N GLY A 49 -5.31 11.81 2.57
CA GLY A 49 -6.09 12.13 1.37
C GLY A 49 -7.30 11.22 1.10
N TYR A 50 -7.53 10.19 1.93
CA TYR A 50 -8.68 9.27 1.80
C TYR A 50 -9.81 9.56 2.82
N ASN A 51 -9.72 10.65 3.58
CA ASN A 51 -10.76 11.13 4.50
C ASN A 51 -11.86 11.95 3.82
#